data_AF-A0A819V3K2-F1
#
_entry.id   AF-A0A819V3K2-F1
#
_cell.length_a   1.000
_cell.length_b   1.000
_cell.length_c   1.000
_cell.angle_alpha   90.00
_cell.angle_beta   90.00
_cell.angle_gamma   90.00
#
_symmetry.space_group_name_H-M   'P 1'
#
loop_
_entity.id
_entity.type
_entity.pdbx_description
1 polymer ?
#
loop_
_entity_poly.entity_id
_entity_poly.type
_entity_poly.pdbx_seq_one_letter_code
_entity_poly.pdbx_strand_id
1 'polypeptide(L)'
;KEYLDIVIIGEHSLATQYSSIVRCLRSVDSQQGYLVYIDNMINLELLFEVSNQTKDQYLYDIAWQYANRTMYEHFRDDNSTYHAIEYNETDENILFKVN
;
A
#
# COMPACT_ATOMS: atom_id res chain seq x y z
N LYS A 1 -1.59 6.53 -26.42
CA LYS A 1 -0.92 5.22 -26.29
C LYS A 1 0.35 5.37 -25.47
N GLU A 2 1.30 6.23 -25.88
CA GLU A 2 2.54 6.49 -25.14
C GLU A 2 2.35 6.91 -23.66
N TYR A 3 1.33 7.72 -23.34
CA TYR A 3 0.99 8.06 -21.94
C TYR A 3 0.62 6.84 -21.08
N LEU A 4 -0.14 5.90 -21.65
CA LEU A 4 -0.57 4.71 -20.92
C LEU A 4 0.62 3.80 -20.59
N ASP A 5 1.56 3.66 -21.52
CA ASP A 5 2.76 2.85 -21.29
C ASP A 5 3.60 3.43 -20.13
N ILE A 6 3.69 4.76 -20.01
CA ILE A 6 4.39 5.42 -18.90
C ILE A 6 3.68 5.15 -17.55
N VAL A 7 2.35 5.24 -17.54
CA VAL A 7 1.55 4.96 -16.33
C VAL A 7 1.72 3.51 -15.88
N ILE A 8 1.69 2.56 -16.82
CA ILE A 8 1.91 1.13 -16.55
C ILE A 8 3.33 0.88 -16.01
N ILE A 9 4.35 1.52 -16.57
CA ILE A 9 5.72 1.40 -16.07
C ILE A 9 5.84 1.92 -14.63
N GLY A 10 5.22 3.07 -14.35
CA GLY A 10 5.19 3.64 -13.00
C GLY A 10 4.50 2.71 -12.00
N GLU A 11 3.39 2.11 -12.40
CA GLU A 11 2.68 1.11 -11.60
C GLU A 11 3.53 -0.12 -11.33
N HIS A 12 4.16 -0.71 -12.35
CA HIS A 12 4.99 -1.90 -12.15
C HIS A 12 6.14 -1.62 -11.19
N SER A 13 6.74 -0.43 -11.24
CA SER A 13 7.74 -0.02 -10.25
C SER A 13 7.15 0.07 -8.84
N LEU A 14 5.95 0.59 -8.69
CA LEU A 14 5.26 0.73 -7.41
C LEU A 14 4.86 -0.64 -6.82
N ALA A 15 4.33 -1.54 -7.65
CA ALA A 15 3.94 -2.89 -7.23
C ALA A 15 5.11 -3.73 -6.70
N THR A 16 6.35 -3.44 -7.08
CA THR A 16 7.53 -4.10 -6.47
C THR A 16 7.67 -3.85 -4.98
N GLN A 17 7.10 -2.75 -4.48
CA GLN A 17 7.12 -2.43 -3.06
C GLN A 17 6.08 -3.21 -2.28
N TYR A 18 5.14 -3.91 -2.92
CA TYR A 18 4.09 -4.66 -2.25
C TYR A 18 4.63 -5.87 -1.48
N SER A 19 4.20 -6.01 -0.22
CA SER A 19 4.40 -7.24 0.55
C SER A 19 3.09 -8.01 0.64
N SER A 20 3.09 -9.28 0.23
CA SER A 20 1.92 -10.16 0.40
C SER A 20 1.64 -10.56 1.86
N ILE A 21 2.65 -10.45 2.73
CA ILE A 21 2.54 -10.71 4.18
C ILE A 21 1.89 -9.50 4.85
N VAL A 22 2.48 -8.31 4.66
CA VAL A 22 1.96 -7.06 5.27
C VAL A 22 0.72 -6.56 4.54
N ARG A 23 0.52 -6.91 3.27
CA ARG A 23 -0.60 -6.50 2.42
C ARG A 23 -0.71 -4.99 2.20
N CYS A 24 0.43 -4.30 2.26
CA CYS A 24 0.55 -2.87 1.98
C CYS A 24 1.69 -2.65 0.99
N LEU A 25 1.80 -1.41 0.49
CA LEU A 25 3.01 -0.93 -0.17
C LEU A 25 3.96 -0.31 0.85
N ARG A 26 5.26 -0.56 0.72
CA ARG A 26 6.29 0.03 1.58
C ARG A 26 6.36 1.51 1.28
N SER A 27 6.40 2.35 2.30
CA SER A 27 6.58 3.79 2.08
C SER A 27 8.04 4.20 2.05
N VAL A 28 8.85 3.68 2.98
CA VAL A 28 10.30 3.90 3.04
C VAL A 28 10.97 2.71 3.71
N ASP A 29 12.25 2.51 3.41
CA ASP A 29 13.07 1.53 4.11
C ASP A 29 13.24 1.92 5.58
N SER A 30 13.00 0.96 6.47
CA SER A 30 13.23 1.08 7.90
C SER A 30 14.14 -0.05 8.37
N GLN A 31 14.85 0.17 9.49
CA GLN A 31 15.71 -0.85 10.08
C GLN A 31 14.93 -1.88 10.91
N GLN A 32 13.71 -1.58 11.35
CA GLN A 32 12.97 -2.44 12.29
C GLN A 32 11.93 -3.32 11.58
N GLY A 33 11.33 -2.82 10.51
CA GLY A 33 10.39 -3.58 9.71
C GLY A 33 9.83 -2.80 8.53
N TYR A 34 8.55 -2.99 8.29
CA TYR A 34 7.83 -2.51 7.11
C TYR A 34 7.01 -1.28 7.45
N LEU A 35 7.54 -0.09 7.15
CA LEU A 35 6.90 1.18 7.50
C LEU A 35 5.90 1.61 6.43
N VAL A 36 4.68 1.92 6.87
CA VAL A 36 3.57 2.37 6.02
C VAL A 36 3.00 3.69 6.55
N TYR A 37 3.22 4.78 5.81
CA TYR A 37 2.58 6.08 6.06
C TYR A 37 1.15 6.09 5.52
N ILE A 38 0.26 6.83 6.19
CA ILE A 38 -1.12 7.02 5.71
C ILE A 38 -1.17 7.69 4.34
N ASP A 39 -0.27 8.62 4.06
CA ASP A 39 -0.15 9.33 2.78
C ASP A 39 0.17 8.39 1.61
N ASN A 40 0.75 7.23 1.91
CA ASN A 40 1.05 6.20 0.92
C ASN A 40 -0.22 5.53 0.34
N MET A 41 -1.42 5.86 0.87
CA MET A 41 -2.70 5.47 0.27
C MET A 41 -2.95 6.13 -1.09
N ILE A 42 -2.32 7.28 -1.40
CA ILE A 42 -2.54 7.95 -2.69
C ILE A 42 -2.17 7.06 -3.88
N ASN A 43 -1.25 6.13 -3.67
CA ASN A 43 -0.81 5.14 -4.64
C ASN A 43 -1.91 4.13 -5.03
N LEU A 44 -2.99 4.01 -4.24
CA LEU A 44 -4.14 3.16 -4.57
C LEU A 44 -4.82 3.59 -5.88
N GLU A 45 -4.89 4.90 -6.16
CA GLU A 45 -5.52 5.41 -7.38
C GLU A 45 -4.81 4.87 -8.62
N LEU A 46 -3.48 4.89 -8.62
CA LEU A 46 -2.68 4.38 -9.73
C LEU A 46 -2.88 2.87 -9.92
N LEU A 47 -2.87 2.09 -8.84
CA LEU A 47 -3.09 0.64 -8.91
C LEU A 47 -4.48 0.29 -9.47
N PHE A 48 -5.53 0.96 -8.99
CA PHE A 48 -6.90 0.73 -9.48
C PHE A 48 -7.07 1.16 -10.94
N GLU A 49 -6.48 2.30 -11.33
CA GLU A 49 -6.58 2.80 -12.69
C GLU A 49 -5.88 1.86 -13.68
N VAL A 50 -4.65 1.44 -13.39
CA VAL A 50 -3.94 0.48 -14.25
C VAL A 50 -4.66 -0.85 -14.31
N SER A 51 -5.12 -1.38 -13.16
CA SER A 51 -5.93 -2.60 -13.13
C SER A 51 -7.16 -2.49 -14.03
N ASN A 52 -7.88 -1.37 -13.99
CA ASN A 52 -9.06 -1.15 -14.83
C ASN A 52 -8.71 -1.08 -16.32
N GLN A 53 -7.57 -0.49 -16.68
CA GLN A 53 -7.13 -0.38 -18.07
C GLN A 53 -6.59 -1.70 -18.64
N THR A 54 -5.81 -2.45 -17.86
CA THR A 54 -5.17 -3.70 -18.29
C THR A 54 -6.05 -4.93 -18.04
N LYS A 55 -7.11 -4.79 -17.24
CA LYS A 55 -7.93 -5.89 -16.71
C LYS A 55 -7.12 -6.88 -15.86
N ASP A 56 -6.06 -6.38 -15.22
CA ASP A 56 -5.24 -7.18 -14.31
C ASP A 56 -5.89 -7.25 -12.93
N GLN A 57 -6.43 -8.42 -12.59
CA GLN A 57 -7.08 -8.69 -11.30
C GLN A 57 -6.08 -8.68 -10.14
N TYR A 58 -4.81 -9.03 -10.38
CA TYR A 58 -3.81 -9.06 -9.33
C TYR A 58 -3.54 -7.65 -8.76
N LEU A 59 -3.51 -6.65 -9.64
CA LEU A 59 -3.36 -5.24 -9.24
C LEU A 59 -4.57 -4.73 -8.45
N TYR A 60 -5.77 -5.13 -8.86
CA TYR A 60 -6.98 -4.85 -8.11
C TYR A 60 -6.90 -5.43 -6.69
N ASP A 61 -6.47 -6.70 -6.58
CA ASP A 61 -6.40 -7.41 -5.30
C ASP A 61 -5.34 -6.80 -4.37
N ILE A 62 -4.23 -6.30 -4.90
CA ILE A 62 -3.24 -5.53 -4.13
C ILE A 62 -3.89 -4.27 -3.56
N ALA A 63 -4.50 -3.45 -4.42
CA ALA A 63 -5.10 -2.18 -4.01
C ALA A 63 -6.23 -2.39 -2.99
N TRP A 64 -7.07 -3.41 -3.22
CA TRP A 64 -8.15 -3.79 -2.32
C TRP A 64 -7.66 -4.24 -0.96
N GLN A 65 -6.64 -5.11 -0.90
CA GLN A 65 -6.08 -5.58 0.37
C GLN A 65 -5.41 -4.44 1.14
N TYR A 66 -4.66 -3.59 0.43
CA TYR A 66 -3.99 -2.44 1.02
C TYR A 66 -5.00 -1.44 1.62
N ALA A 67 -6.03 -1.06 0.85
CA ALA A 67 -7.07 -0.16 1.34
C ALA A 67 -7.78 -0.71 2.59
N ASN A 68 -8.12 -2.00 2.60
CA ASN A 68 -8.76 -2.63 3.75
C ASN A 68 -7.85 -2.64 4.98
N ARG A 69 -6.59 -3.02 4.82
CA ARG A 69 -5.64 -3.05 5.93
C ARG A 69 -5.49 -1.67 6.57
N THR A 70 -5.28 -0.64 5.74
CA THR A 70 -5.18 0.73 6.22
C THR A 70 -6.45 1.19 6.94
N MET A 71 -7.63 0.84 6.41
CA MET A 71 -8.91 1.14 7.08
C MET A 71 -8.99 0.53 8.49
N TYR A 72 -8.53 -0.71 8.67
CA TYR A 72 -8.60 -1.39 9.97
C TYR A 72 -7.55 -0.93 10.97
N GLU A 73 -6.36 -0.53 10.52
CA GLU A 73 -5.22 -0.35 11.42
C GLU A 73 -4.77 1.10 11.58
N HIS A 74 -4.86 1.93 10.53
CA HIS A 74 -4.46 3.34 10.59
C HIS A 74 -5.52 4.25 11.20
N PHE A 75 -6.80 3.85 11.19
CA PHE A 75 -7.87 4.61 11.82
C PHE A 75 -8.02 4.24 13.30
N ARG A 76 -8.22 5.26 14.14
CA ARG A 76 -8.56 5.13 15.56
C ARG A 76 -10.08 5.09 15.74
N ASP A 77 -10.54 4.72 16.93
CA ASP A 77 -11.96 4.65 17.27
C ASP A 77 -12.70 6.01 17.13
N ASP A 78 -11.96 7.12 17.21
CA ASP A 78 -12.48 8.48 17.02
C ASP A 78 -12.42 8.97 15.56
N ASN A 79 -12.10 8.08 14.61
CA ASN A 79 -11.87 8.34 13.18
C ASN A 79 -10.65 9.24 12.86
N SER A 80 -9.79 9.53 13.83
CA SER A 80 -8.48 10.13 13.54
C SER A 80 -7.50 9.06 13.01
N THR A 81 -6.40 9.47 12.36
CA THR A 81 -5.44 8.55 11.76
C THR A 81 -4.07 8.57 12.43
N TYR A 82 -3.43 7.40 12.52
CA TYR A 82 -1.98 7.32 12.74
C TYR A 82 -1.26 7.80 11.48
N HIS A 83 -0.18 8.55 11.66
CA HIS A 83 0.65 9.01 10.55
C HIS A 83 1.40 7.82 9.91
N ALA A 84 1.89 6.89 10.74
CA ALA A 84 2.55 5.68 10.25
C ALA A 84 2.28 4.46 11.13
N ILE A 85 2.41 3.28 10.54
CA ILE A 85 2.43 2.00 11.25
C ILE A 85 3.62 1.20 10.73
N GLU A 86 4.37 0.59 11.65
CA GLU A 86 5.46 -0.32 11.31
C GLU A 86 5.07 -1.76 11.62
N TYR A 87 5.22 -2.62 10.62
CA TYR A 87 4.87 -4.04 10.70
C TYR A 87 6.10 -4.93 10.70
N ASN A 88 6.00 -6.10 11.31
CA ASN A 88 6.95 -7.17 11.11
C ASN A 88 6.75 -7.77 9.70
N GLU A 89 7.84 -7.92 8.96
CA GLU A 89 7.82 -8.41 7.58
C GLU A 89 7.52 -9.90 7.45
N THR A 90 7.67 -10.66 8.53
CA THR A 90 7.58 -12.13 8.52
C THR A 90 6.26 -12.67 9.03
N ASP A 91 5.57 -11.95 9.90
CA ASP A 91 4.34 -12.39 10.57
C ASP A 91 3.25 -11.31 10.66
N GLU A 92 3.43 -10.21 9.91
CA GLU A 92 2.48 -9.10 9.77
C GLU A 92 2.04 -8.38 11.05
N ASN A 93 2.62 -8.71 12.21
CA ASN A 93 2.26 -8.09 13.47
C ASN A 93 2.66 -6.62 13.50
N ILE A 94 1.84 -5.80 14.15
CA ILE A 94 2.17 -4.38 14.36
C ILE A 94 3.29 -4.30 15.40
N LEU A 95 4.42 -3.70 15.01
CA LEU A 95 5.52 -3.39 15.92
C LEU A 95 5.20 -2.14 16.73
N PHE A 96 4.78 -1.06 16.05
CA PHE A 96 4.35 0.19 16.69
C PHE A 96 3.55 1.08 15.73
N LYS A 97 2.84 2.07 16.31
CA LYS A 97 2.08 3.10 15.60
C LYS A 97 2.64 4.48 15.93
N VAL A 98 2.74 5.36 14.93
CA VAL A 98 3.31 6.71 15.01
C VAL A 98 2.23 7.75 14.72
N ASN A 99 2.26 8.87 15.44
CA ASN A 99 1.34 10.00 15.28
C ASN A 99 1.98 11.14 14.50
#